data_AF-A0A850ZGX0-F1
#
_entry.id   AF-A0A850ZGX0-F1
#
_cell.length_a   1.000
_cell.length_b   1.000
_cell.length_c   1.000
_cell.angle_alpha   90.00
_cell.angle_beta   90.00
_cell.angle_gamma   90.00
#
_symmetry.space_group_name_H-M   'P 1'
#
loop_
_entity.id
_entity.type
_entity.pdbx_description
1 polymer ?
#
loop_
_entity_poly.entity_id
_entity_poly.type
_entity_poly.pdbx_seq_one_letter_code
_entity_poly.pdbx_strand_id
1 'polypeptide(L)'
;MKIIQYLTELPENKEDDPGTKKLGTCKTKPKNQDGQLFNVESHSDKQLRHFKFLSVSFMSQLLSSQSFVKKIVEYEEAEELQELEQRLLEEVLHYINTVASSVEGNVDKPTAKFWRVLLSKCYDMLDKVNALLPTETFIPVIGGLMMNQLPSVRRKAMDLLNNKVQQRTKWQKSQILQLLQLVPELIAIVKCRRKEEEEEQAINRQTALFSLKLLCKGFGTENPAPFVPVLKTAIDLISSEKEEKNVMGSALLCIAEVTCTLKAQAIPQLPRLMPALLKTLKSKKELVSNEIYLLSAVTALLKVAETLPHFLSPYLLECLLQVVHLEKIVAEFGPSSQISVRVAALKTILATRLAPRILLPAVTKCYSEVLHTRKNCLGPLMNILNEHIAGMEKEHLISHQPELTAFFMKVLDFRTEHAEDDLEEVGKIEAYIIDCLISMVMKLSEASFRPLFFKLFDWSKTEATLRDRLLTFHRIADRIADKLKGLFTLFAGHLVKPFAETLNQVNISKT
;
A
#
# COMPACT_ATOMS: atom_id res chain seq x y z
N MET A 1 -26.40 27.73 -17.27
CA MET A 1 -26.69 28.55 -16.07
C MET A 1 -28.17 28.72 -15.83
N LYS A 2 -28.92 29.47 -16.66
CA LYS A 2 -30.37 29.69 -16.47
C LYS A 2 -31.21 28.40 -16.28
N ILE A 3 -30.82 27.31 -16.95
CA ILE A 3 -31.47 25.99 -16.78
C ILE A 3 -31.26 25.44 -15.36
N ILE A 4 -30.07 25.61 -14.76
CA ILE A 4 -29.76 25.11 -13.42
C ILE A 4 -30.49 25.94 -12.36
N GLN A 5 -30.45 27.27 -12.50
CA GLN A 5 -31.20 28.21 -11.66
C GLN A 5 -32.69 27.87 -11.64
N TYR A 6 -33.27 27.61 -12.82
CA TYR A 6 -34.67 27.18 -12.96
C TYR A 6 -34.93 25.80 -12.32
N LEU A 7 -33.97 24.87 -12.35
CA LEU A 7 -34.11 23.57 -11.70
C LEU A 7 -34.07 23.66 -10.18
N THR A 8 -33.29 24.57 -9.61
CA THR A 8 -33.27 24.87 -8.17
C THR A 8 -34.56 25.52 -7.68
N GLU A 9 -35.24 26.29 -8.53
CA GLU A 9 -36.53 26.93 -8.20
C GLU A 9 -37.73 25.96 -8.24
N LEU A 10 -37.57 24.77 -8.82
CA LEU A 10 -38.64 23.79 -8.95
C LEU A 10 -38.81 22.92 -7.67
N PRO A 11 -40.05 22.73 -7.17
CA PRO A 11 -40.31 21.98 -5.94
C PRO A 11 -39.82 20.52 -5.99
N GLU A 12 -39.46 19.95 -4.83
CA GLU A 12 -38.91 18.59 -4.71
C GLU A 12 -39.93 17.50 -5.09
N ASN A 13 -41.16 17.62 -4.59
CA ASN A 13 -42.34 16.91 -5.05
C ASN A 13 -43.52 17.90 -4.97
N LYS A 14 -44.63 17.66 -5.66
CA LYS A 14 -45.89 18.28 -5.25
C LYS A 14 -46.20 17.80 -3.83
N GLU A 15 -46.25 18.70 -2.86
CA GLU A 15 -46.78 18.33 -1.55
C GLU A 15 -48.26 17.98 -1.70
N ASP A 16 -48.62 16.74 -1.36
CA ASP A 16 -49.99 16.38 -0.97
C ASP A 16 -50.26 17.13 0.33
N ASP A 17 -50.92 18.29 0.26
CA ASP A 17 -51.48 18.96 1.43
C ASP A 17 -52.83 18.28 1.76
N PRO A 18 -52.94 17.50 2.86
CA PRO A 18 -54.18 16.82 3.24
C PRO A 18 -55.08 17.82 3.96
N GLY A 19 -55.54 18.87 3.27
CA GLY A 19 -55.98 20.05 4.00
C GLY A 19 -56.89 21.06 3.34
N THR A 20 -57.51 20.85 2.17
CA THR A 20 -58.68 21.68 1.79
C THR A 20 -59.59 21.02 0.75
N LYS A 21 -60.63 20.34 1.23
CA LYS A 21 -61.88 20.20 0.46
C LYS A 21 -62.57 21.57 0.42
N LYS A 22 -62.61 22.25 -0.74
CA LYS A 22 -63.70 23.19 -1.09
C LYS A 22 -64.07 23.12 -2.57
N LEU A 23 -65.18 22.44 -2.81
CA LEU A 23 -66.32 22.77 -3.68
C LEU A 23 -66.15 23.90 -4.73
N GLY A 24 -66.40 23.56 -5.99
CA GLY A 24 -67.30 24.34 -6.87
C GLY A 24 -66.79 25.60 -7.58
N THR A 25 -66.83 25.52 -8.91
CA THR A 25 -67.14 26.58 -9.90
C THR A 25 -66.09 27.64 -10.31
N CYS A 26 -65.97 27.69 -11.64
CA CYS A 26 -65.87 28.87 -12.52
C CYS A 26 -64.50 29.28 -13.08
N LYS A 27 -64.52 29.42 -14.41
CA LYS A 27 -63.44 29.81 -15.32
C LYS A 27 -62.73 31.08 -14.85
N THR A 28 -61.41 31.02 -14.76
CA THR A 28 -60.55 32.20 -14.93
C THR A 28 -59.38 31.81 -15.83
N LYS A 29 -59.21 32.58 -16.91
CA LYS A 29 -58.17 32.42 -17.93
C LYS A 29 -56.77 32.38 -17.27
N PRO A 30 -55.82 31.56 -17.75
CA PRO A 30 -54.44 31.70 -17.34
C PRO A 30 -53.91 33.01 -17.94
N LYS A 31 -53.69 34.03 -17.10
CA LYS A 31 -52.93 35.22 -17.49
C LYS A 31 -51.45 34.89 -17.37
N ASN A 32 -50.76 34.96 -18.50
CA ASN A 32 -49.31 34.98 -18.69
C ASN A 32 -48.54 33.74 -18.17
N GLN A 33 -48.57 32.65 -18.96
CA GLN A 33 -47.66 31.50 -18.84
C GLN A 33 -46.58 31.49 -19.94
N ASP A 34 -46.35 32.61 -20.63
CA ASP A 34 -45.29 32.71 -21.63
C ASP A 34 -43.96 32.98 -20.93
N GLY A 35 -43.30 31.90 -20.49
CA GLY A 35 -41.93 31.98 -19.97
C GLY A 35 -41.45 30.85 -19.06
N GLN A 36 -42.35 29.98 -18.56
CA GLN A 36 -41.95 28.87 -17.71
C GLN A 36 -41.66 27.62 -18.56
N LEU A 37 -40.41 27.14 -18.52
CA LEU A 37 -39.90 25.97 -19.29
C LEU A 37 -40.58 24.65 -18.89
N PHE A 38 -41.24 24.59 -17.73
CA PHE A 38 -42.01 23.44 -17.26
C PHE A 38 -43.19 23.89 -16.39
N ASN A 39 -44.41 23.53 -16.77
CA ASN A 39 -45.62 23.87 -16.00
C ASN A 39 -45.81 22.86 -14.86
N VAL A 40 -45.59 23.31 -13.62
CA VAL A 40 -45.71 22.46 -12.42
C VAL A 40 -47.16 22.01 -12.20
N GLU A 41 -48.17 22.81 -12.57
CA GLU A 41 -49.58 22.51 -12.30
C GLU A 41 -50.12 21.40 -13.22
N SER A 42 -49.72 21.34 -14.49
CA SER A 42 -50.26 20.40 -15.48
C SER A 42 -49.57 19.02 -15.51
N HIS A 43 -48.36 18.89 -14.95
CA HIS A 43 -47.56 17.68 -15.06
C HIS A 43 -47.47 16.86 -13.77
N SER A 44 -47.29 15.54 -13.90
CA SER A 44 -47.16 14.61 -12.75
C SER A 44 -45.77 14.66 -12.12
N ASP A 45 -45.63 14.22 -10.86
CA ASP A 45 -44.33 14.14 -10.17
C ASP A 45 -43.31 13.24 -10.88
N LYS A 46 -43.79 12.26 -11.67
CA LYS A 46 -42.90 11.44 -12.52
C LYS A 46 -42.35 12.25 -13.70
N GLN A 47 -43.18 13.09 -14.32
CA GLN A 47 -42.78 13.97 -15.43
C GLN A 47 -41.84 15.08 -14.95
N LEU A 48 -42.08 15.65 -13.76
CA LEU A 48 -41.19 16.63 -13.15
C LEU A 48 -39.80 16.03 -12.87
N ARG A 49 -39.75 14.81 -12.31
CA ARG A 49 -38.50 14.07 -12.08
C ARG A 49 -37.79 13.71 -13.38
N HIS A 50 -38.52 13.28 -14.40
CA HIS A 50 -37.94 12.99 -15.72
C HIS A 50 -37.37 14.25 -16.37
N PHE A 51 -38.07 15.38 -16.27
CA PHE A 51 -37.59 16.68 -16.74
C PHE A 51 -36.29 17.08 -16.02
N LYS A 52 -36.26 17.05 -14.67
CA LYS A 52 -35.05 17.34 -13.88
C LYS A 52 -33.86 16.47 -14.32
N PHE A 53 -34.07 15.17 -14.54
CA PHE A 53 -33.03 14.25 -15.00
C PHE A 53 -32.55 14.53 -16.43
N LEU A 54 -33.48 14.79 -17.36
CA LEU A 54 -33.15 15.10 -18.75
C LEU A 54 -32.39 16.41 -18.86
N SER A 55 -32.77 17.44 -18.09
CA SER A 55 -32.08 18.74 -18.10
C SER A 55 -30.62 18.63 -17.64
N VAL A 56 -30.36 17.90 -16.54
CA VAL A 56 -28.98 17.64 -16.08
C VAL A 56 -28.21 16.79 -17.09
N SER A 57 -28.84 15.77 -17.68
CA SER A 57 -28.22 14.91 -18.69
C SER A 57 -27.87 15.68 -19.97
N PHE A 58 -28.76 16.54 -20.43
CA PHE A 58 -28.55 17.41 -21.58
C PHE A 58 -27.38 18.36 -21.33
N MET A 59 -27.33 19.00 -20.16
CA MET A 59 -26.22 19.87 -19.78
C MET A 59 -24.88 19.11 -19.75
N SER A 60 -24.85 17.90 -19.17
CA SER A 60 -23.65 17.05 -19.15
C SER A 60 -23.18 16.67 -20.57
N GLN A 61 -24.11 16.34 -21.48
CA GLN A 61 -23.80 16.05 -22.89
C GLN A 61 -23.27 17.28 -23.62
N LEU A 62 -23.85 18.45 -23.40
CA LEU A 62 -23.42 19.70 -24.02
C LEU A 62 -22.00 20.07 -23.59
N LEU A 63 -21.71 20.00 -22.28
CA LEU A 63 -20.38 20.22 -21.72
C LEU A 63 -19.34 19.18 -22.19
N SER A 64 -19.80 18.01 -22.65
CA SER A 64 -18.94 16.95 -23.19
C SER A 64 -18.72 17.03 -24.71
N SER A 65 -19.42 17.92 -25.41
CA SER A 65 -19.35 18.00 -26.88
C SER A 65 -17.99 18.54 -27.35
N GLN A 66 -17.28 17.78 -28.19
CA GLN A 66 -15.96 18.21 -28.69
C GLN A 66 -16.00 19.53 -29.47
N SER A 67 -17.12 19.86 -30.13
CA SER A 67 -17.28 21.14 -30.82
C SER A 67 -17.42 22.32 -29.85
N PHE A 68 -17.97 22.07 -28.66
CA PHE A 68 -18.12 23.06 -27.60
C PHE A 68 -16.81 23.25 -26.84
N VAL A 69 -16.14 22.14 -26.47
CA VAL A 69 -14.83 22.18 -25.80
C VAL A 69 -13.77 22.87 -26.67
N LYS A 70 -13.71 22.56 -27.97
CA LYS A 70 -12.76 23.24 -28.89
C LYS A 70 -13.00 24.74 -28.95
N LYS A 71 -14.25 25.18 -29.01
CA LYS A 71 -14.58 26.61 -28.98
C LYS A 71 -14.16 27.25 -27.66
N ILE A 72 -14.45 26.64 -26.51
CA ILE A 72 -14.02 27.19 -25.22
C ILE A 72 -12.49 27.35 -25.15
N VAL A 73 -11.74 26.35 -25.59
CA VAL A 73 -10.27 26.41 -25.60
C VAL A 73 -9.74 27.47 -26.58
N GLU A 74 -10.40 27.68 -27.71
CA GLU A 74 -10.04 28.74 -28.69
C GLU A 74 -10.30 30.17 -28.17
N TYR A 75 -11.14 30.33 -27.13
CA TYR A 75 -11.49 31.62 -26.52
C TYR A 75 -10.96 31.78 -25.07
N GLU A 76 -9.95 30.99 -24.66
CA GLU A 76 -9.39 30.94 -23.29
C GLU A 76 -8.91 32.31 -22.72
N GLU A 77 -8.66 33.32 -23.57
CA GLU A 77 -8.12 34.62 -23.18
C GLU A 77 -9.16 35.67 -22.74
N ALA A 78 -10.45 35.38 -22.80
CA ALA A 78 -11.50 36.33 -22.41
C ALA A 78 -11.84 36.25 -20.90
N GLU A 79 -11.57 37.31 -20.13
CA GLU A 79 -11.95 37.42 -18.70
C GLU A 79 -13.46 37.15 -18.47
N GLU A 80 -14.31 37.55 -19.42
CA GLU A 80 -15.76 37.29 -19.38
C GLU A 80 -16.10 35.79 -19.37
N LEU A 81 -15.28 34.95 -20.02
CA LEU A 81 -15.48 33.50 -20.06
C LEU A 81 -15.14 32.87 -18.70
N GLN A 82 -14.09 33.34 -18.03
CA GLN A 82 -13.72 32.88 -16.69
C GLN A 82 -14.81 33.20 -15.65
N GLU A 83 -15.39 34.40 -15.69
CA GLU A 83 -16.52 34.74 -14.81
C GLU A 83 -17.73 33.84 -15.06
N LEU A 84 -18.03 33.54 -16.33
CA LEU A 84 -19.14 32.67 -16.70
C LEU A 84 -18.89 31.22 -16.25
N GLU A 85 -17.67 30.71 -16.39
CA GLU A 85 -17.31 29.37 -15.92
C GLU A 85 -17.40 29.26 -14.40
N GLN A 86 -16.95 30.28 -13.67
CA GLN A 86 -17.07 30.33 -12.21
C GLN A 86 -18.53 30.37 -11.76
N ARG A 87 -19.37 31.23 -12.37
CA ARG A 87 -20.81 31.27 -12.06
C ARG A 87 -21.50 29.95 -12.40
N LEU A 88 -21.13 29.30 -13.51
CA LEU A 88 -21.68 27.99 -13.86
C LEU A 88 -21.36 26.95 -12.80
N LEU A 89 -20.15 26.96 -12.29
CA LEU A 89 -19.69 26.06 -11.25
C LEU A 89 -20.42 26.31 -9.92
N GLU A 90 -20.53 27.55 -9.48
CA GLU A 90 -21.29 27.93 -8.28
C GLU A 90 -22.74 27.45 -8.36
N GLU A 91 -23.41 27.62 -9.50
CA GLU A 91 -24.78 27.16 -9.74
C GLU A 91 -24.89 25.63 -9.74
N VAL A 92 -23.93 24.92 -10.36
CA VAL A 92 -23.88 23.45 -10.31
C VAL A 92 -23.72 22.95 -8.89
N LEU A 93 -22.87 23.59 -8.10
CA LEU A 93 -22.61 23.23 -6.71
C LEU A 93 -23.79 23.53 -5.79
N HIS A 94 -24.44 24.68 -6.00
CA HIS A 94 -25.67 25.03 -5.30
C HIS A 94 -26.75 23.98 -5.57
N TYR A 95 -26.96 23.61 -6.84
CA TYR A 95 -27.92 22.57 -7.20
C TYR A 95 -27.53 21.18 -6.65
N ILE A 96 -26.25 20.82 -6.62
CA ILE A 96 -25.77 19.58 -6.00
C ILE A 96 -26.10 19.55 -4.50
N ASN A 97 -25.86 20.63 -3.77
CA ASN A 97 -26.18 20.70 -2.34
C ASN A 97 -27.69 20.56 -2.10
N THR A 98 -28.52 21.17 -2.94
CA THR A 98 -29.98 21.02 -2.88
C THR A 98 -30.38 19.57 -3.13
N VAL A 99 -29.89 18.96 -4.22
CA VAL A 99 -30.19 17.55 -4.55
C VAL A 99 -29.68 16.59 -3.48
N ALA A 100 -28.51 16.85 -2.88
CA ALA A 100 -27.96 16.04 -1.80
C ALA A 100 -28.83 16.14 -0.53
N SER A 101 -29.31 17.34 -0.18
CA SER A 101 -30.27 17.54 0.92
C SER A 101 -31.59 16.80 0.63
N SER A 102 -32.05 16.80 -0.63
CA SER A 102 -33.22 16.03 -1.05
C SER A 102 -32.99 14.51 -0.99
N VAL A 103 -31.76 14.02 -1.16
CA VAL A 103 -31.44 12.59 -1.00
C VAL A 103 -31.57 12.18 0.47
N GLU A 104 -31.01 12.97 1.38
CA GLU A 104 -31.09 12.73 2.84
C GLU A 104 -32.55 12.81 3.34
N GLY A 105 -33.33 13.79 2.85
CA GLY A 105 -34.74 13.95 3.22
C GLY A 105 -35.70 12.88 2.66
N ASN A 106 -35.27 12.07 1.68
CA ASN A 106 -36.12 11.09 1.01
C ASN A 106 -35.61 9.64 1.12
N VAL A 107 -34.70 9.33 2.05
CA VAL A 107 -34.10 7.99 2.23
C VAL A 107 -35.14 6.86 2.35
N ASP A 108 -36.23 7.10 3.10
CA ASP A 108 -37.29 6.11 3.35
C ASP A 108 -38.39 6.08 2.27
N LYS A 109 -38.34 6.98 1.28
CA LYS A 109 -39.35 7.08 0.23
C LYS A 109 -38.95 6.28 -1.01
N PRO A 110 -39.92 5.78 -1.82
CA PRO A 110 -39.63 5.12 -3.09
C PRO A 110 -38.91 6.03 -4.12
N THR A 111 -38.81 7.33 -3.84
CA THR A 111 -38.08 8.33 -4.62
C THR A 111 -36.57 8.36 -4.34
N ALA A 112 -36.09 7.70 -3.27
CA ALA A 112 -34.67 7.66 -2.89
C ALA A 112 -33.73 7.22 -4.02
N LYS A 113 -34.13 6.21 -4.79
CA LYS A 113 -33.34 5.70 -5.93
C LYS A 113 -33.21 6.73 -7.04
N PHE A 114 -34.27 7.50 -7.30
CA PHE A 114 -34.23 8.58 -8.30
C PHE A 114 -33.27 9.69 -7.87
N TRP A 115 -33.39 10.18 -6.62
CA TRP A 115 -32.54 11.26 -6.13
C TRP A 115 -31.06 10.87 -6.09
N ARG A 116 -30.73 9.62 -5.72
CA ARG A 116 -29.34 9.11 -5.81
C ARG A 116 -28.81 9.10 -7.25
N VAL A 117 -29.63 8.67 -8.21
CA VAL A 117 -29.24 8.67 -9.64
C VAL A 117 -29.10 10.09 -10.19
N LEU A 118 -29.98 11.01 -9.79
CA LEU A 118 -29.88 12.42 -10.15
C LEU A 118 -28.62 13.05 -9.57
N LEU A 119 -28.31 12.80 -8.29
CA LEU A 119 -27.10 13.26 -7.64
C LEU A 119 -25.84 12.76 -8.37
N SER A 120 -25.80 11.47 -8.74
CA SER A 120 -24.71 10.92 -9.56
C SER A 120 -24.55 11.66 -10.88
N LYS A 121 -25.65 12.03 -11.55
CA LYS A 121 -25.59 12.81 -12.80
C LYS A 121 -25.15 14.25 -12.58
N CYS A 122 -25.49 14.86 -11.44
CA CYS A 122 -24.99 16.18 -11.09
C CYS A 122 -23.47 16.13 -10.84
N TYR A 123 -22.95 15.05 -10.22
CA TYR A 123 -21.51 14.83 -10.10
C TYR A 123 -20.82 14.61 -11.46
N ASP A 124 -21.43 13.90 -12.41
CA ASP A 124 -20.91 13.79 -13.78
C ASP A 124 -20.85 15.18 -14.45
N MET A 125 -21.88 16.01 -14.25
CA MET A 125 -21.91 17.38 -14.76
C MET A 125 -20.79 18.23 -14.15
N LEU A 126 -20.58 18.14 -12.83
CA LEU A 126 -19.48 18.82 -12.13
C LEU A 126 -18.11 18.39 -12.69
N ASP A 127 -17.92 17.11 -12.99
CA ASP A 127 -16.68 16.63 -13.62
C ASP A 127 -16.43 17.30 -14.98
N LYS A 128 -17.48 17.48 -15.78
CA LYS A 128 -17.37 18.12 -17.10
C LYS A 128 -17.12 19.62 -16.99
N VAL A 129 -17.77 20.32 -16.06
CA VAL A 129 -17.47 21.74 -15.79
C VAL A 129 -16.02 21.89 -15.31
N ASN A 130 -15.58 21.06 -14.36
CA ASN A 130 -14.21 21.11 -13.85
C ASN A 130 -13.15 20.72 -14.89
N ALA A 131 -13.49 19.89 -15.88
CA ALA A 131 -12.58 19.60 -16.98
C ALA A 131 -12.26 20.86 -17.80
N LEU A 132 -13.23 21.78 -17.93
CA LEU A 132 -13.15 23.01 -18.72
C LEU A 132 -12.46 24.15 -17.98
N LEU A 133 -12.47 24.16 -16.64
CA LEU A 133 -11.88 25.25 -15.86
C LEU A 133 -10.36 25.40 -16.06
N PRO A 134 -9.88 26.65 -16.22
CA PRO A 134 -8.47 26.99 -16.07
C PRO A 134 -7.92 26.54 -14.71
N THR A 135 -6.61 26.27 -14.67
CA THR A 135 -5.97 25.73 -13.45
C THR A 135 -5.93 26.74 -12.30
N GLU A 136 -5.91 28.04 -12.63
CA GLU A 136 -5.83 29.12 -11.65
C GLU A 136 -7.14 29.30 -10.88
N THR A 137 -8.29 29.07 -11.51
CA THR A 137 -9.61 29.09 -10.88
C THR A 137 -9.98 27.73 -10.28
N PHE A 138 -9.43 26.63 -10.80
CA PHE A 138 -9.70 25.28 -10.29
C PHE A 138 -9.24 25.08 -8.83
N ILE A 139 -8.02 25.51 -8.47
CA ILE A 139 -7.44 25.20 -7.14
C ILE A 139 -8.24 25.86 -6.01
N PRO A 140 -8.57 27.17 -6.06
CA PRO A 140 -9.37 27.83 -5.02
C PRO A 140 -10.76 27.22 -4.85
N VAL A 141 -11.43 26.89 -5.97
CA VAL A 141 -12.76 26.26 -5.92
C VAL A 141 -12.69 24.92 -5.20
N ILE A 142 -11.72 24.08 -5.55
CA ILE A 142 -11.57 22.75 -4.93
C ILE A 142 -11.29 22.88 -3.44
N GLY A 143 -10.44 23.83 -3.02
CA GLY A 143 -10.23 24.13 -1.59
C GLY A 143 -11.54 24.49 -0.87
N GLY A 144 -12.36 25.37 -1.47
CA GLY A 144 -13.68 25.70 -0.95
C GLY A 144 -14.62 24.50 -0.83
N LEU A 145 -14.62 23.62 -1.85
CA LEU A 145 -15.46 22.41 -1.86
C LEU A 145 -15.02 21.35 -0.87
N MET A 146 -13.73 21.25 -0.59
CA MET A 146 -13.18 20.32 0.40
C MET A 146 -13.56 20.69 1.84
N MET A 147 -13.97 21.94 2.06
CA MET A 147 -14.43 22.45 3.36
C MET A 147 -15.96 22.40 3.53
N ASN A 148 -16.70 21.89 2.54
CA ASN A 148 -18.15 21.74 2.59
C ASN A 148 -18.59 20.82 3.76
N GLN A 149 -19.81 21.02 4.25
CA GLN A 149 -20.42 20.20 5.30
C GLN A 149 -20.70 18.78 4.80
N LEU A 150 -21.16 18.64 3.55
CA LEU A 150 -21.55 17.35 2.99
C LEU A 150 -20.32 16.44 2.71
N PRO A 151 -20.25 15.23 3.31
CA PRO A 151 -19.14 14.29 3.10
C PRO A 151 -19.01 13.85 1.63
N SER A 152 -20.13 13.66 0.93
CA SER A 152 -20.13 13.23 -0.48
C SER A 152 -19.52 14.27 -1.43
N VAL A 153 -19.79 15.56 -1.18
CA VAL A 153 -19.21 16.68 -1.95
C VAL A 153 -17.71 16.81 -1.70
N ARG A 154 -17.27 16.69 -0.43
CA ARG A 154 -15.84 16.69 -0.08
C ARG A 154 -15.11 15.56 -0.80
N ARG A 155 -15.64 14.34 -0.77
CA ARG A 155 -15.06 13.18 -1.47
C ARG A 155 -14.89 13.47 -2.96
N LYS A 156 -15.95 14.00 -3.59
CA LYS A 156 -15.93 14.29 -5.03
C LYS A 156 -14.89 15.37 -5.37
N ALA A 157 -14.77 16.41 -4.56
CA ALA A 157 -13.76 17.45 -4.73
C ALA A 157 -12.33 16.88 -4.65
N MET A 158 -12.07 15.99 -3.69
CA MET A 158 -10.79 15.29 -3.58
C MET A 158 -10.52 14.36 -4.77
N ASP A 159 -11.53 13.64 -5.26
CA ASP A 159 -11.40 12.78 -6.46
C ASP A 159 -11.07 13.60 -7.73
N LEU A 160 -11.70 14.77 -7.87
CA LEU A 160 -11.43 15.73 -8.95
C LEU A 160 -9.99 16.25 -8.90
N LEU A 161 -9.53 16.62 -7.70
CA LEU A 161 -8.14 17.02 -7.46
C LEU A 161 -7.18 15.89 -7.88
N ASN A 162 -7.45 14.67 -7.43
CA ASN A 162 -6.63 13.48 -7.73
C ASN A 162 -6.50 13.25 -9.24
N ASN A 163 -7.62 13.33 -9.96
CA ASN A 163 -7.64 13.16 -11.41
C ASN A 163 -6.84 14.25 -12.13
N LYS A 164 -7.00 15.52 -11.74
CA LYS A 164 -6.26 16.64 -12.36
C LYS A 164 -4.76 16.55 -12.09
N VAL A 165 -4.35 16.19 -10.87
CA VAL A 165 -2.93 15.98 -10.51
C VAL A 165 -2.31 14.85 -11.32
N GLN A 166 -3.05 13.77 -11.58
CA GLN A 166 -2.57 12.64 -12.39
C GLN A 166 -2.51 12.95 -13.90
N GLN A 167 -3.43 13.78 -14.42
CA GLN A 167 -3.51 14.08 -15.85
C GLN A 167 -2.47 15.10 -16.33
N ARG A 168 -2.07 16.06 -15.47
CA ARG A 168 -1.13 17.12 -15.87
C ARG A 168 0.32 16.74 -15.59
N THR A 169 1.12 16.70 -16.65
CA THR A 169 2.56 16.42 -16.60
C THR A 169 3.42 17.67 -16.35
N LYS A 170 2.89 18.88 -16.50
CA LYS A 170 3.62 20.14 -16.24
C LYS A 170 2.75 21.12 -15.46
N TRP A 171 3.27 21.56 -14.32
CA TRP A 171 2.64 22.54 -13.42
C TRP A 171 3.53 23.78 -13.30
N GLN A 172 2.93 24.96 -13.22
CA GLN A 172 3.66 26.19 -12.95
C GLN A 172 3.98 26.32 -11.45
N LYS A 173 5.07 27.02 -11.09
CA LYS A 173 5.48 27.19 -9.68
C LYS A 173 4.40 27.84 -8.80
N SER A 174 3.68 28.83 -9.33
CA SER A 174 2.55 29.48 -8.63
C SER A 174 1.43 28.49 -8.30
N GLN A 175 1.06 27.64 -9.27
CA GLN A 175 0.03 26.61 -9.11
C GLN A 175 0.45 25.52 -8.12
N ILE A 176 1.74 25.12 -8.12
CA ILE A 176 2.27 24.18 -7.13
C ILE A 176 2.14 24.76 -5.72
N LEU A 177 2.48 26.04 -5.51
CA LEU A 177 2.34 26.68 -4.20
C LEU A 177 0.89 26.71 -3.73
N GLN A 178 -0.07 26.99 -4.60
CA GLN A 178 -1.51 26.95 -4.26
C GLN A 178 -1.96 25.52 -3.91
N LEU A 179 -1.52 24.50 -4.65
CA LEU A 179 -1.82 23.10 -4.32
C LEU A 179 -1.23 22.69 -2.96
N LEU A 180 -0.04 23.19 -2.63
CA LEU A 180 0.59 22.92 -1.33
C LEU A 180 -0.15 23.61 -0.17
N GLN A 181 -0.87 24.71 -0.42
CA GLN A 181 -1.75 25.34 0.58
C GLN A 181 -2.97 24.49 0.94
N LEU A 182 -3.34 23.50 0.11
CA LEU A 182 -4.41 22.55 0.41
C LEU A 182 -3.95 21.41 1.34
N VAL A 183 -2.63 21.22 1.54
CA VAL A 183 -2.10 20.13 2.38
C VAL A 183 -2.58 20.22 3.84
N PRO A 184 -2.55 21.40 4.51
CA PRO A 184 -3.13 21.55 5.85
C PRO A 184 -4.62 21.22 5.92
N GLU A 185 -5.40 21.58 4.89
CA GLU A 185 -6.83 21.30 4.83
C GLU A 185 -7.10 19.78 4.73
N LEU A 186 -6.35 19.08 3.89
CA LEU A 186 -6.39 17.62 3.80
C LEU A 186 -6.00 16.95 5.13
N ILE A 187 -4.97 17.45 5.80
CA ILE A 187 -4.58 16.97 7.14
C ILE A 187 -5.74 17.16 8.13
N ALA A 188 -6.46 18.28 8.07
CA ALA A 188 -7.61 18.53 8.93
C ALA A 188 -8.75 17.54 8.67
N ILE A 189 -9.04 17.21 7.40
CA ILE A 189 -10.03 16.18 7.04
C ILE A 189 -9.62 14.81 7.59
N VAL A 190 -8.34 14.46 7.49
CA VAL A 190 -7.81 13.19 8.00
C VAL A 190 -7.94 13.07 9.53
N LYS A 191 -7.73 14.17 10.25
CA LYS A 191 -7.84 14.23 11.72
C LYS A 191 -9.29 14.39 12.22
N CYS A 192 -10.17 14.96 11.43
CA CYS A 192 -11.53 15.29 11.84
C CYS A 192 -12.35 14.02 12.14
N ARG A 193 -12.84 13.94 13.38
CA ARG A 193 -13.93 13.06 13.82
C ARG A 193 -15.21 13.85 13.95
N ARG A 194 -15.81 14.21 12.81
CA ARG A 194 -17.12 14.88 12.76
C ARG A 194 -18.22 13.87 13.14
N LYS A 195 -19.37 14.37 13.59
CA LYS A 195 -20.57 13.57 13.86
C LYS A 195 -21.24 13.21 12.52
N GLU A 196 -20.60 12.34 11.76
CA GLU A 196 -21.06 11.81 10.48
C GLU A 196 -21.22 10.29 10.62
N GLU A 197 -21.89 9.64 9.66
CA GLU A 197 -21.86 8.18 9.57
C GLU A 197 -20.42 7.68 9.50
N GLU A 198 -20.05 6.71 10.35
CA GLU A 198 -18.66 6.23 10.50
C GLU A 198 -18.07 5.79 9.15
N GLU A 199 -18.87 5.13 8.30
CA GLU A 199 -18.45 4.66 6.97
C GLU A 199 -18.14 5.81 6.00
N GLU A 200 -19.01 6.82 5.87
CA GLU A 200 -18.76 7.95 4.96
C GLU A 200 -17.55 8.78 5.41
N GLN A 201 -17.38 8.90 6.73
CA GLN A 201 -16.24 9.57 7.32
C GLN A 201 -14.93 8.82 7.03
N ALA A 202 -14.93 7.49 7.18
CA ALA A 202 -13.79 6.66 6.87
C ALA A 202 -13.40 6.73 5.38
N ILE A 203 -14.38 6.74 4.48
CA ILE A 203 -14.12 6.88 3.04
C ILE A 203 -13.49 8.24 2.74
N ASN A 204 -14.02 9.34 3.30
CA ASN A 204 -13.44 10.67 3.11
C ASN A 204 -11.99 10.77 3.61
N ARG A 205 -11.69 10.17 4.76
CA ARG A 205 -10.33 10.13 5.31
C ARG A 205 -9.38 9.33 4.41
N GLN A 206 -9.85 8.22 3.83
CA GLN A 206 -9.07 7.45 2.84
C GLN A 206 -8.78 8.26 1.58
N THR A 207 -9.80 8.94 1.02
CA THR A 207 -9.62 9.79 -0.16
C THR A 207 -8.66 10.94 0.13
N ALA A 208 -8.74 11.56 1.31
CA ALA A 208 -7.81 12.62 1.73
C ALA A 208 -6.36 12.11 1.84
N LEU A 209 -6.14 10.93 2.43
CA LEU A 209 -4.82 10.28 2.50
C LEU A 209 -4.29 9.94 1.09
N PHE A 210 -5.15 9.52 0.18
CA PHE A 210 -4.79 9.26 -1.21
C PHE A 210 -4.42 10.55 -1.96
N SER A 211 -5.15 11.65 -1.74
CA SER A 211 -4.80 12.97 -2.26
C SER A 211 -3.44 13.45 -1.76
N LEU A 212 -3.19 13.33 -0.45
CA LEU A 212 -1.90 13.65 0.15
C LEU A 212 -0.76 12.82 -0.44
N LYS A 213 -1.00 11.51 -0.67
CA LYS A 213 -0.05 10.62 -1.34
C LYS A 213 0.26 11.09 -2.76
N LEU A 214 -0.74 11.44 -3.56
CA LEU A 214 -0.54 11.89 -4.94
C LEU A 214 0.18 13.24 -5.01
N LEU A 215 -0.19 14.20 -4.16
CA LEU A 215 0.49 15.48 -4.05
C LEU A 215 1.96 15.30 -3.65
N CYS A 216 2.23 14.38 -2.71
CA CYS A 216 3.60 14.08 -2.30
C CYS A 216 4.41 13.45 -3.43
N LYS A 217 3.82 12.50 -4.17
CA LYS A 217 4.47 11.88 -5.34
C LYS A 217 4.79 12.88 -6.45
N GLY A 218 3.88 13.82 -6.70
CA GLY A 218 4.04 14.83 -7.74
C GLY A 218 5.00 15.96 -7.38
N PHE A 219 4.94 16.47 -6.14
CA PHE A 219 5.58 17.74 -5.76
C PHE A 219 6.52 17.64 -4.56
N GLY A 220 6.56 16.50 -3.86
CA GLY A 220 7.30 16.34 -2.61
C GLY A 220 8.81 16.32 -2.76
N THR A 221 9.34 16.00 -3.93
CA THR A 221 10.79 16.04 -4.21
C THR A 221 11.33 17.47 -4.27
N GLU A 222 10.57 18.41 -4.83
CA GLU A 222 10.93 19.82 -4.93
C GLU A 222 10.57 20.59 -3.65
N ASN A 223 9.46 20.22 -3.00
CA ASN A 223 8.93 20.91 -1.83
C ASN A 223 8.63 19.90 -0.70
N PRO A 224 9.64 19.45 0.05
CA PRO A 224 9.44 18.40 1.07
C PRO A 224 8.84 18.92 2.38
N ALA A 225 9.03 20.20 2.73
CA ALA A 225 8.62 20.76 4.03
C ALA A 225 7.12 20.58 4.38
N PRO A 226 6.15 20.79 3.46
CA PRO A 226 4.73 20.59 3.74
C PRO A 226 4.33 19.14 4.03
N PHE A 227 5.15 18.16 3.61
CA PHE A 227 4.84 16.74 3.76
C PHE A 227 5.40 16.12 5.04
N VAL A 228 6.25 16.82 5.80
CA VAL A 228 6.69 16.37 7.12
C VAL A 228 5.52 16.26 8.12
N PRO A 229 4.60 17.24 8.22
CA PRO A 229 3.37 17.11 9.01
C PRO A 229 2.44 15.99 8.52
N VAL A 230 2.41 15.71 7.22
CA VAL A 230 1.63 14.61 6.63
C VAL A 230 2.16 13.27 7.17
N LEU A 231 3.48 13.06 7.13
CA LEU A 231 4.10 11.86 7.68
C LEU A 231 3.77 11.67 9.17
N LYS A 232 3.89 12.73 9.97
CA LYS A 232 3.54 12.71 11.40
C LYS A 232 2.09 12.28 11.63
N THR A 233 1.16 12.89 10.89
CA THR A 233 -0.27 12.59 11.01
C THR A 233 -0.57 11.15 10.61
N ALA A 234 0.04 10.64 9.54
CA ALA A 234 -0.15 9.25 9.13
C ALA A 234 0.43 8.25 10.16
N ILE A 235 1.58 8.59 10.78
CA ILE A 235 2.15 7.79 11.89
C ILE A 235 1.21 7.77 13.09
N ASP A 236 0.60 8.90 13.44
CA ASP A 236 -0.35 9.00 14.56
C ASP A 236 -1.58 8.08 14.33
N LEU A 237 -2.06 7.98 13.08
CA LEU A 237 -3.17 7.09 12.71
C LEU A 237 -2.82 5.62 12.89
N ILE A 238 -1.68 5.17 12.37
CA ILE A 238 -1.29 3.74 12.49
C ILE A 238 -0.93 3.35 13.92
N SER A 239 -0.59 4.33 14.76
CA SER A 239 -0.29 4.12 16.19
C SER A 239 -1.56 4.01 17.04
N SER A 240 -2.71 4.41 16.50
CA SER A 240 -4.01 4.36 17.18
C SER A 240 -4.70 3.01 16.96
N GLU A 241 -5.08 2.33 18.04
CA GLU A 241 -5.71 1.00 17.98
C GLU A 241 -7.21 1.05 17.60
N LYS A 242 -7.82 2.24 17.58
CA LYS A 242 -9.27 2.41 17.35
C LYS A 242 -9.65 2.78 15.92
N GLU A 243 -8.71 2.70 14.98
CA GLU A 243 -8.94 3.14 13.60
C GLU A 243 -9.39 1.99 12.71
N GLU A 244 -10.20 2.31 11.70
CA GLU A 244 -10.61 1.33 10.71
C GLU A 244 -9.45 0.85 9.83
N LYS A 245 -9.44 -0.46 9.52
CA LYS A 245 -8.37 -1.11 8.74
C LYS A 245 -8.14 -0.47 7.37
N ASN A 246 -9.20 -0.01 6.70
CA ASN A 246 -9.10 0.60 5.38
C ASN A 246 -8.44 1.99 5.44
N VAL A 247 -8.74 2.77 6.49
CA VAL A 247 -8.08 4.04 6.79
C VAL A 247 -6.61 3.80 7.14
N MET A 248 -6.33 2.80 7.98
CA MET A 248 -4.95 2.42 8.32
C MET A 248 -4.16 1.96 7.08
N GLY A 249 -4.77 1.18 6.18
CA GLY A 249 -4.16 0.76 4.91
C GLY A 249 -3.80 1.97 4.03
N SER A 250 -4.72 2.92 3.89
CA SER A 250 -4.47 4.17 3.16
C SER A 250 -3.37 5.01 3.81
N ALA A 251 -3.31 5.05 5.15
CA ALA A 251 -2.25 5.74 5.89
C ALA A 251 -0.89 5.08 5.68
N LEU A 252 -0.81 3.75 5.68
CA LEU A 252 0.41 2.99 5.38
C LEU A 252 0.91 3.25 3.95
N LEU A 253 0.02 3.28 2.96
CA LEU A 253 0.37 3.62 1.58
C LEU A 253 0.83 5.08 1.44
N CYS A 254 0.28 6.00 2.24
CA CYS A 254 0.72 7.38 2.31
C CYS A 254 2.13 7.46 2.92
N ILE A 255 2.37 6.78 4.05
CA ILE A 255 3.70 6.67 4.69
C ILE A 255 4.74 6.13 3.70
N ALA A 256 4.39 5.09 2.94
CA ALA A 256 5.28 4.46 1.97
C ALA A 256 5.78 5.47 0.93
N GLU A 257 4.86 6.27 0.38
CA GLU A 257 5.18 7.29 -0.63
C GLU A 257 5.93 8.48 -0.01
N VAL A 258 5.42 9.02 1.09
CA VAL A 258 5.98 10.21 1.75
C VAL A 258 7.38 9.93 2.29
N THR A 259 7.66 8.73 2.79
CA THR A 259 9.02 8.36 3.23
C THR A 259 9.96 8.29 2.03
N CYS A 260 9.51 7.73 0.91
CA CYS A 260 10.29 7.59 -0.32
C CYS A 260 10.67 8.96 -0.93
N THR A 261 9.79 9.95 -0.85
CA THR A 261 10.03 11.31 -1.35
C THR A 261 10.88 12.15 -0.38
N LEU A 262 10.59 12.11 0.92
CA LEU A 262 11.28 12.91 1.94
C LEU A 262 12.72 12.44 2.22
N LYS A 263 13.01 11.15 2.04
CA LYS A 263 14.34 10.54 2.26
C LYS A 263 14.94 10.97 3.62
N ALA A 264 16.01 11.77 3.61
CA ALA A 264 16.70 12.22 4.82
C ALA A 264 15.78 12.98 5.80
N GLN A 265 14.77 13.70 5.30
CA GLN A 265 13.84 14.44 6.15
C GLN A 265 12.84 13.53 6.90
N ALA A 266 12.73 12.26 6.52
CA ALA A 266 11.92 11.28 7.24
C ALA A 266 12.66 10.66 8.45
N ILE A 267 14.00 10.77 8.50
CA ILE A 267 14.85 10.16 9.55
C ILE A 267 14.38 10.55 10.98
N PRO A 268 14.06 11.82 11.29
CA PRO A 268 13.62 12.19 12.65
C PRO A 268 12.31 11.52 13.10
N GLN A 269 11.49 11.01 12.17
CA GLN A 269 10.25 10.31 12.49
C GLN A 269 10.41 8.78 12.53
N LEU A 270 11.55 8.26 12.08
CA LEU A 270 11.82 6.81 12.02
C LEU A 270 11.66 6.10 13.38
N PRO A 271 12.10 6.68 14.52
CA PRO A 271 11.89 6.06 15.84
C PRO A 271 10.44 5.89 16.26
N ARG A 272 9.51 6.67 15.69
CA ARG A 272 8.07 6.52 15.93
C ARG A 272 7.43 5.61 14.87
N LEU A 273 7.87 5.74 13.62
CA LEU A 273 7.34 4.99 12.49
C LEU A 273 7.63 3.48 12.58
N MET A 274 8.89 3.09 12.79
CA MET A 274 9.29 1.68 12.72
C MET A 274 8.60 0.82 13.79
N PRO A 275 8.52 1.21 15.07
CA PRO A 275 7.79 0.43 16.07
C PRO A 275 6.30 0.30 15.75
N ALA A 276 5.64 1.36 15.29
CA ALA A 276 4.23 1.32 14.91
C ALA A 276 3.99 0.37 13.72
N LEU A 277 4.82 0.47 12.68
CA LEU A 277 4.75 -0.38 11.50
C LEU A 277 5.01 -1.86 11.81
N LEU A 278 6.01 -2.15 12.65
CA LEU A 278 6.34 -3.52 13.07
C LEU A 278 5.26 -4.09 13.99
N LYS A 279 4.65 -3.27 14.86
CA LYS A 279 3.48 -3.67 15.65
C LYS A 279 2.30 -4.06 14.76
N THR A 280 2.01 -3.29 13.72
CA THR A 280 0.97 -3.62 12.73
C THR A 280 1.20 -4.99 12.08
N LEU A 281 2.45 -5.31 11.73
CA LEU A 281 2.81 -6.59 11.11
C LEU A 281 2.77 -7.78 12.08
N LYS A 282 2.81 -7.55 13.40
CA LYS A 282 2.71 -8.61 14.42
C LYS A 282 1.26 -9.16 14.55
N SER A 283 0.23 -8.38 14.24
CA SER A 283 -1.20 -8.74 14.43
C SER A 283 -1.74 -9.74 13.38
N LYS A 284 -1.31 -11.00 13.44
CA LYS A 284 -1.62 -12.06 12.45
C LYS A 284 -3.11 -12.23 12.13
N LYS A 285 -3.98 -12.31 13.13
CA LYS A 285 -5.42 -12.57 12.92
C LYS A 285 -6.09 -11.48 12.09
N GLU A 286 -5.63 -10.24 12.25
CA GLU A 286 -6.21 -9.09 11.56
C GLU A 286 -5.68 -8.94 10.13
N LEU A 287 -4.42 -9.32 9.90
CA LEU A 287 -3.76 -9.24 8.59
C LEU A 287 -4.31 -10.27 7.60
N VAL A 288 -4.59 -11.49 8.06
CA VAL A 288 -5.18 -12.54 7.19
C VAL A 288 -6.60 -12.17 6.76
N SER A 289 -7.33 -11.42 7.60
CA SER A 289 -8.71 -11.01 7.31
C SER A 289 -8.84 -9.89 6.25
N ASN A 290 -7.76 -9.16 5.94
CA ASN A 290 -7.81 -8.03 5.01
C ASN A 290 -6.52 -7.95 4.17
N GLU A 291 -6.58 -8.52 2.97
CA GLU A 291 -5.45 -8.57 2.02
C GLU A 291 -4.89 -7.19 1.69
N ILE A 292 -5.75 -6.19 1.49
CA ILE A 292 -5.36 -4.83 1.13
C ILE A 292 -4.58 -4.18 2.28
N TYR A 293 -5.01 -4.40 3.52
CA TYR A 293 -4.32 -3.90 4.70
C TYR A 293 -2.93 -4.52 4.86
N LEU A 294 -2.82 -5.84 4.69
CA LEU A 294 -1.53 -6.55 4.71
C LEU A 294 -0.60 -6.07 3.60
N LEU A 295 -1.10 -5.97 2.36
CA LEU A 295 -0.34 -5.47 1.21
C LEU A 295 0.20 -4.05 1.47
N SER A 296 -0.62 -3.20 2.10
CA SER A 296 -0.24 -1.83 2.45
C SER A 296 0.86 -1.79 3.50
N ALA A 297 0.78 -2.63 4.54
CA ALA A 297 1.79 -2.72 5.59
C ALA A 297 3.13 -3.22 5.06
N VAL A 298 3.12 -4.29 4.24
CA VAL A 298 4.34 -4.82 3.60
C VAL A 298 4.94 -3.78 2.65
N THR A 299 4.11 -3.07 1.88
CA THR A 299 4.58 -2.01 0.97
C THR A 299 5.24 -0.86 1.72
N ALA A 300 4.68 -0.45 2.87
CA ALA A 300 5.28 0.57 3.72
C ALA A 300 6.65 0.12 4.25
N LEU A 301 6.77 -1.11 4.77
CA LEU A 301 8.05 -1.63 5.26
C LEU A 301 9.09 -1.74 4.14
N LEU A 302 8.68 -2.22 2.97
CA LEU A 302 9.53 -2.28 1.78
C LEU A 302 10.07 -0.90 1.40
N LYS A 303 9.20 0.12 1.34
CA LYS A 303 9.62 1.47 0.93
C LYS A 303 10.52 2.14 1.95
N VAL A 304 10.28 1.93 3.24
CA VAL A 304 11.20 2.40 4.29
C VAL A 304 12.56 1.71 4.15
N ALA A 305 12.59 0.40 3.94
CA ALA A 305 13.83 -0.35 3.81
C ALA A 305 14.63 -0.01 2.55
N GLU A 306 13.95 0.24 1.44
CA GLU A 306 14.54 0.68 0.18
C GLU A 306 15.14 2.10 0.28
N THR A 307 14.47 2.99 0.99
CA THR A 307 14.85 4.41 1.06
C THR A 307 15.91 4.70 2.11
N LEU A 308 15.83 4.05 3.28
CA LEU A 308 16.67 4.34 4.45
C LEU A 308 17.40 3.09 4.99
N PRO A 309 18.10 2.29 4.15
CA PRO A 309 18.70 1.03 4.58
C PRO A 309 19.72 1.19 5.71
N HIS A 310 20.51 2.27 5.68
CA HIS A 310 21.53 2.54 6.71
C HIS A 310 20.97 2.81 8.11
N PHE A 311 19.69 3.20 8.21
CA PHE A 311 19.04 3.50 9.48
C PHE A 311 18.19 2.34 10.03
N LEU A 312 18.19 1.18 9.33
CA LEU A 312 17.44 0.01 9.78
C LEU A 312 18.11 -0.77 10.92
N SER A 313 19.39 -0.50 11.22
CA SER A 313 20.16 -1.30 12.19
C SER A 313 19.46 -1.54 13.54
N PRO A 314 18.80 -0.55 14.19
CA PRO A 314 18.10 -0.78 15.46
C PRO A 314 16.86 -1.67 15.35
N TYR A 315 16.26 -1.75 14.16
CA TYR A 315 14.99 -2.42 13.90
C TYR A 315 15.16 -3.73 13.12
N LEU A 316 16.38 -4.02 12.66
CA LEU A 316 16.67 -5.08 11.71
C LEU A 316 16.25 -6.47 12.22
N LEU A 317 16.48 -6.75 13.50
CA LEU A 317 16.06 -8.01 14.12
C LEU A 317 14.54 -8.18 14.02
N GLU A 318 13.77 -7.17 14.43
CA GLU A 318 12.32 -7.23 14.33
C GLU A 318 11.83 -7.31 12.87
N CYS A 319 12.47 -6.59 11.94
CA CYS A 319 12.17 -6.68 10.52
C CYS A 319 12.36 -8.11 9.99
N LEU A 320 13.49 -8.75 10.31
CA LEU A 320 13.78 -10.12 9.89
C LEU A 320 12.74 -11.10 10.44
N LEU A 321 12.38 -10.97 11.73
CA LEU A 321 11.32 -11.79 12.34
C LEU A 321 9.98 -11.61 11.63
N GLN A 322 9.59 -10.38 11.29
CA GLN A 322 8.34 -10.16 10.56
C GLN A 322 8.39 -10.75 9.15
N VAL A 323 9.48 -10.59 8.40
CA VAL A 323 9.63 -11.16 7.05
C VAL A 323 9.52 -12.69 7.10
N VAL A 324 10.20 -13.31 8.06
CA VAL A 324 10.13 -14.75 8.31
C VAL A 324 8.70 -15.20 8.62
N HIS A 325 7.94 -14.42 9.39
CA HIS A 325 6.54 -14.73 9.69
C HIS A 325 5.59 -14.54 8.51
N LEU A 326 5.86 -13.58 7.64
CA LEU A 326 5.03 -13.26 6.48
C LEU A 326 5.08 -14.37 5.43
N GLU A 327 6.16 -15.16 5.36
CA GLU A 327 6.30 -16.28 4.42
C GLU A 327 5.10 -17.25 4.46
N LYS A 328 4.68 -17.63 5.66
CA LYS A 328 3.59 -18.59 5.85
C LYS A 328 2.26 -17.99 5.41
N ILE A 329 2.06 -16.71 5.67
CA ILE A 329 0.85 -15.99 5.26
C ILE A 329 0.82 -15.90 3.73
N VAL A 330 1.94 -15.56 3.10
CA VAL A 330 2.07 -15.50 1.64
C VAL A 330 1.79 -16.86 0.99
N ALA A 331 2.17 -17.97 1.62
CA ALA A 331 1.86 -19.30 1.11
C ALA A 331 0.35 -19.57 0.97
N GLU A 332 -0.50 -18.91 1.77
CA GLU A 332 -1.97 -19.01 1.67
C GLU A 332 -2.54 -18.23 0.48
N PHE A 333 -1.91 -17.12 0.07
CA PHE A 333 -2.35 -16.28 -1.05
C PHE A 333 -1.78 -16.72 -2.41
N GLY A 334 -0.83 -17.65 -2.42
CA GLY A 334 -0.20 -18.19 -3.63
C GLY A 334 0.98 -17.34 -4.16
N PRO A 335 1.80 -17.93 -5.05
CA PRO A 335 3.09 -17.38 -5.46
C PRO A 335 2.99 -16.17 -6.39
N SER A 336 1.87 -15.96 -7.08
CA SER A 336 1.64 -14.83 -8.01
C SER A 336 0.91 -13.63 -7.38
N SER A 337 0.61 -13.70 -6.07
CA SER A 337 -0.07 -12.61 -5.38
C SER A 337 0.81 -11.34 -5.32
N GLN A 338 0.20 -10.16 -5.30
CA GLN A 338 0.96 -8.91 -5.14
C GLN A 338 1.75 -8.89 -3.82
N ILE A 339 1.24 -9.55 -2.78
CA ILE A 339 1.91 -9.66 -1.49
C ILE A 339 3.19 -10.50 -1.61
N SER A 340 3.16 -11.64 -2.32
CA SER A 340 4.36 -12.47 -2.50
C SER A 340 5.48 -11.71 -3.19
N VAL A 341 5.15 -10.93 -4.22
CA VAL A 341 6.11 -10.10 -4.96
C VAL A 341 6.73 -9.03 -4.05
N ARG A 342 5.92 -8.39 -3.19
CA ARG A 342 6.41 -7.37 -2.26
C ARG A 342 7.29 -7.96 -1.16
N VAL A 343 6.94 -9.13 -0.62
CA VAL A 343 7.75 -9.83 0.39
C VAL A 343 9.07 -10.31 -0.22
N ALA A 344 9.06 -10.86 -1.44
CA ALA A 344 10.27 -11.24 -2.15
C ALA A 344 11.19 -10.03 -2.38
N ALA A 345 10.65 -8.90 -2.84
CA ALA A 345 11.42 -7.66 -2.98
C ALA A 345 12.00 -7.18 -1.64
N LEU A 346 11.26 -7.31 -0.53
CA LEU A 346 11.74 -6.93 0.80
C LEU A 346 12.92 -7.79 1.24
N LYS A 347 12.87 -9.11 1.01
CA LYS A 347 14.00 -10.00 1.28
C LYS A 347 15.24 -9.60 0.49
N THR A 348 15.10 -9.37 -0.82
CA THR A 348 16.21 -8.94 -1.66
C THR A 348 16.80 -7.60 -1.20
N ILE A 349 15.97 -6.64 -0.77
CA ILE A 349 16.46 -5.36 -0.23
C ILE A 349 17.25 -5.58 1.07
N LEU A 350 16.74 -6.40 1.99
CA LEU A 350 17.45 -6.73 3.25
C LEU A 350 18.75 -7.49 2.98
N ALA A 351 18.79 -8.35 1.96
CA ALA A 351 19.98 -9.10 1.57
C ALA A 351 21.02 -8.23 0.86
N THR A 352 20.63 -7.24 0.06
CA THR A 352 21.56 -6.54 -0.84
C THR A 352 21.96 -5.13 -0.39
N ARG A 353 21.13 -4.44 0.40
CA ARG A 353 21.36 -3.02 0.77
C ARG A 353 22.04 -2.82 2.12
N LEU A 354 22.19 -3.87 2.91
CA LEU A 354 22.77 -3.82 4.26
C LEU A 354 24.23 -4.26 4.26
N ALA A 355 25.03 -3.64 5.13
CA ALA A 355 26.42 -4.03 5.31
C ALA A 355 26.52 -5.36 6.11
N PRO A 356 27.46 -6.26 5.78
CA PRO A 356 27.62 -7.56 6.45
C PRO A 356 27.75 -7.44 7.97
N ARG A 357 28.53 -6.46 8.45
CA ARG A 357 28.71 -6.15 9.88
C ARG A 357 27.42 -5.90 10.68
N ILE A 358 26.33 -5.53 10.00
CA ILE A 358 25.02 -5.27 10.63
C ILE A 358 24.11 -6.49 10.46
N LEU A 359 24.12 -7.10 9.26
CA LEU A 359 23.23 -8.20 8.94
C LEU A 359 23.61 -9.51 9.64
N LEU A 360 24.89 -9.88 9.67
CA LEU A 360 25.33 -11.18 10.22
C LEU A 360 24.99 -11.34 11.72
N PRO A 361 25.23 -10.34 12.59
CA PRO A 361 24.80 -10.42 13.98
C PRO A 361 23.28 -10.47 14.13
N ALA A 362 22.53 -9.76 13.28
CA ALA A 362 21.08 -9.74 13.31
C ALA A 362 20.47 -11.09 12.87
N VAL A 363 21.03 -11.72 11.83
CA VAL A 363 20.64 -13.06 11.38
C VAL A 363 20.92 -14.10 12.46
N THR A 364 22.08 -14.01 13.12
CA THR A 364 22.44 -14.93 14.22
C THR A 364 21.45 -14.84 15.39
N LYS A 365 21.07 -13.62 15.78
CA LYS A 365 20.05 -13.39 16.82
C LYS A 365 18.66 -13.85 16.37
N CYS A 366 18.28 -13.53 15.14
CA CYS A 366 17.00 -13.95 14.56
C CYS A 366 16.89 -15.47 14.51
N TYR A 367 17.98 -16.17 14.16
CA TYR A 367 18.03 -17.63 14.16
C TYR A 367 17.71 -18.20 15.54
N SER A 368 18.36 -17.70 16.61
CA SER A 368 18.09 -18.16 17.97
C SER A 368 16.64 -17.91 18.41
N GLU A 369 16.06 -16.75 18.09
CA GLU A 369 14.68 -16.45 18.47
C GLU A 369 13.65 -17.32 17.73
N VAL A 370 13.87 -17.54 16.42
CA VAL A 370 13.00 -18.39 15.59
C VAL A 370 13.09 -19.85 16.01
N LEU A 371 14.26 -20.33 16.42
CA LEU A 371 14.46 -21.70 16.90
C LEU A 371 13.59 -22.01 18.14
N HIS A 372 13.42 -21.04 19.05
CA HIS A 372 12.59 -21.19 20.24
C HIS A 372 11.08 -21.05 19.99
N THR A 373 10.68 -20.31 18.96
CA THR A 373 9.25 -20.03 18.71
C THR A 373 8.65 -20.86 17.60
N ARG A 374 9.29 -20.94 16.42
CA ARG A 374 8.74 -21.56 15.20
C ARG A 374 9.83 -22.06 14.24
N LYS A 375 10.28 -23.30 14.44
CA LYS A 375 11.34 -23.96 13.67
C LYS A 375 11.11 -23.97 12.14
N ASN A 376 9.86 -24.15 11.69
CA ASN A 376 9.52 -24.28 10.26
C ASN A 376 9.68 -22.97 9.45
N CYS A 377 10.04 -21.86 10.09
CA CYS A 377 10.24 -20.57 9.42
C CYS A 377 11.73 -20.23 9.19
N LEU A 378 12.66 -21.17 9.39
CA LEU A 378 14.09 -20.92 9.23
C LEU A 378 14.55 -20.83 7.76
N GLY A 379 13.89 -21.52 6.83
CA GLY A 379 14.23 -21.49 5.41
C GLY A 379 14.31 -20.07 4.81
N PRO A 380 13.30 -19.21 5.01
CA PRO A 380 13.32 -17.82 4.58
C PRO A 380 14.51 -17.00 5.08
N LEU A 381 14.89 -17.19 6.36
CA LEU A 381 16.04 -16.52 6.95
C LEU A 381 17.35 -16.96 6.26
N MET A 382 17.48 -18.26 6.01
CA MET A 382 18.63 -18.83 5.30
C MET A 382 18.70 -18.36 3.84
N ASN A 383 17.55 -18.15 3.19
CA ASN A 383 17.50 -17.60 1.83
C ASN A 383 18.00 -16.14 1.79
N ILE A 384 17.63 -15.30 2.76
CA ILE A 384 18.15 -13.93 2.90
C ILE A 384 19.68 -13.96 3.09
N LEU A 385 20.17 -14.83 3.97
CA LEU A 385 21.60 -14.98 4.21
C LEU A 385 22.33 -15.51 2.96
N ASN A 386 21.75 -16.47 2.25
CA ASN A 386 22.29 -17.02 1.01
C ASN A 386 22.44 -15.93 -0.06
N GLU A 387 21.39 -15.14 -0.29
CA GLU A 387 21.41 -14.02 -1.23
C GLU A 387 22.44 -12.95 -0.82
N HIS A 388 22.54 -12.66 0.48
CA HIS A 388 23.56 -11.74 0.99
C HIS A 388 24.98 -12.24 0.75
N ILE A 389 25.26 -13.50 1.08
CA ILE A 389 26.57 -14.13 0.82
C ILE A 389 26.86 -14.14 -0.68
N ALA A 390 25.87 -14.45 -1.52
CA ALA A 390 25.98 -14.43 -2.98
C ALA A 390 26.24 -13.02 -3.55
N GLY A 391 25.79 -11.95 -2.89
CA GLY A 391 26.09 -10.56 -3.24
C GLY A 391 27.40 -10.01 -2.65
N MET A 392 27.89 -10.58 -1.55
CA MET A 392 29.05 -10.05 -0.81
C MET A 392 30.37 -10.13 -1.58
N GLU A 393 31.18 -9.07 -1.52
CA GLU A 393 32.51 -9.04 -2.13
C GLU A 393 33.50 -9.97 -1.40
N LYS A 394 34.54 -10.45 -2.10
CA LYS A 394 35.51 -11.40 -1.55
C LYS A 394 36.26 -10.86 -0.32
N GLU A 395 36.58 -9.58 -0.29
CA GLU A 395 37.30 -8.94 0.82
C GLU A 395 36.46 -8.92 2.10
N HIS A 396 35.19 -8.54 1.96
CA HIS A 396 34.21 -8.58 3.04
C HIS A 396 33.96 -10.02 3.52
N LEU A 397 33.92 -11.00 2.61
CA LEU A 397 33.78 -12.41 2.96
C LEU A 397 34.96 -12.90 3.80
N ILE A 398 36.20 -12.60 3.41
CA ILE A 398 37.40 -13.00 4.16
C ILE A 398 37.37 -12.39 5.57
N SER A 399 36.99 -11.12 5.67
CA SER A 399 36.92 -10.40 6.95
C SER A 399 35.89 -11.00 7.92
N HIS A 400 34.75 -11.45 7.40
CA HIS A 400 33.67 -12.05 8.20
C HIS A 400 33.65 -13.59 8.19
N GLN A 401 34.63 -14.23 7.55
CA GLN A 401 34.75 -15.70 7.50
C GLN A 401 34.72 -16.39 8.87
N PRO A 402 35.42 -15.92 9.93
CA PRO A 402 35.40 -16.61 11.22
C PRO A 402 34.01 -16.56 11.88
N GLU A 403 33.31 -15.43 11.75
CA GLU A 403 31.94 -15.24 12.25
C GLU A 403 30.96 -16.17 11.52
N LEU A 404 31.00 -16.19 10.18
CA LEU A 404 30.19 -17.08 9.36
C LEU A 404 30.48 -18.56 9.65
N THR A 405 31.76 -18.91 9.80
CA THR A 405 32.16 -20.28 10.14
C THR A 405 31.56 -20.68 11.48
N ALA A 406 31.71 -19.86 12.52
CA ALA A 406 31.13 -20.14 13.84
C ALA A 406 29.60 -20.28 13.79
N PHE A 407 28.93 -19.42 13.02
CA PHE A 407 27.50 -19.51 12.77
C PHE A 407 27.13 -20.83 12.09
N PHE A 408 27.76 -21.21 10.97
CA PHE A 408 27.46 -22.47 10.29
C PHE A 408 27.76 -23.68 11.16
N MET A 409 28.85 -23.69 11.93
CA MET A 409 29.13 -24.81 12.85
C MET A 409 27.98 -25.02 13.85
N LYS A 410 27.38 -23.93 14.36
CA LYS A 410 26.23 -24.00 15.25
C LYS A 410 24.96 -24.46 14.52
N VAL A 411 24.68 -23.91 13.34
CA VAL A 411 23.43 -24.16 12.61
C VAL A 411 23.41 -25.55 11.96
N LEU A 412 24.57 -26.13 11.66
CA LEU A 412 24.66 -27.50 11.14
C LEU A 412 24.29 -28.57 12.17
N ASP A 413 24.34 -28.24 13.47
CA ASP A 413 23.85 -29.11 14.53
C ASP A 413 22.30 -29.18 14.59
N PHE A 414 21.57 -28.46 13.73
CA PHE A 414 20.11 -28.42 13.71
C PHE A 414 19.45 -29.81 13.68
N ARG A 415 19.97 -30.76 12.89
CA ARG A 415 19.43 -32.14 12.89
C ARG A 415 19.60 -32.81 14.26
N THR A 416 20.74 -32.61 14.90
CA THR A 416 21.05 -33.23 16.19
C THR A 416 20.24 -32.62 17.34
N GLU A 417 20.00 -31.31 17.29
CA GLU A 417 19.18 -30.58 18.27
C GLU A 417 17.68 -30.88 18.13
N HIS A 418 17.27 -31.45 17.01
CA HIS A 418 15.86 -31.70 16.64
C HIS A 418 15.61 -33.12 16.14
N ALA A 419 16.33 -34.10 16.68
CA ALA A 419 16.19 -35.51 16.30
C ALA A 419 14.79 -36.11 16.60
N GLU A 420 14.02 -35.48 17.50
CA GLU A 420 12.65 -35.89 17.86
C GLU A 420 11.56 -35.23 17.00
N ASP A 421 11.91 -34.23 16.19
CA ASP A 421 10.96 -33.55 15.29
C ASP A 421 10.73 -34.37 14.00
N ASP A 422 9.79 -33.90 13.16
CA ASP A 422 9.54 -34.48 11.84
C ASP A 422 10.80 -34.43 10.95
N LEU A 423 11.33 -35.61 10.63
CA LEU A 423 12.56 -35.80 9.85
C LEU A 423 12.48 -35.16 8.45
N GLU A 424 11.29 -35.09 7.84
CA GLU A 424 11.12 -34.46 6.53
C GLU A 424 11.28 -32.94 6.63
N GLU A 425 10.65 -32.31 7.61
CA GLU A 425 10.74 -30.87 7.84
C GLU A 425 12.16 -30.47 8.29
N VAL A 426 12.79 -31.27 9.16
CA VAL A 426 14.20 -31.10 9.54
C VAL A 426 15.11 -31.19 8.31
N GLY A 427 14.87 -32.19 7.44
CA GLY A 427 15.62 -32.40 6.21
C GLY A 427 15.50 -31.24 5.20
N LYS A 428 14.33 -30.57 5.14
CA LYS A 428 14.09 -29.37 4.31
C LYS A 428 14.83 -28.15 4.85
N ILE A 429 14.74 -27.88 6.15
CA ILE A 429 15.44 -26.75 6.79
C ILE A 429 16.96 -26.92 6.65
N GLU A 430 17.44 -28.14 6.91
CA GLU A 430 18.84 -28.49 6.72
C GLU A 430 19.30 -28.25 5.27
N ALA A 431 18.47 -28.56 4.27
CA ALA A 431 18.81 -28.29 2.88
C ALA A 431 19.04 -26.78 2.62
N TYR A 432 18.21 -25.90 3.18
CA TYR A 432 18.42 -24.44 3.07
C TYR A 432 19.72 -23.99 3.74
N ILE A 433 20.07 -24.58 4.88
CA ILE A 433 21.35 -24.30 5.58
C ILE A 433 22.53 -24.74 4.71
N ILE A 434 22.47 -25.95 4.15
CA ILE A 434 23.52 -26.51 3.29
C ILE A 434 23.67 -25.66 2.03
N ASP A 435 22.57 -25.27 1.37
CA ASP A 435 22.60 -24.41 0.19
C ASP A 435 23.24 -23.05 0.49
N CYS A 436 22.97 -22.48 1.67
CA CYS A 436 23.60 -21.25 2.14
C CYS A 436 25.12 -21.42 2.38
N LEU A 437 25.53 -22.53 3.01
CA LEU A 437 26.95 -22.86 3.21
C LEU A 437 27.68 -23.03 1.87
N ILE A 438 27.06 -23.69 0.90
CA ILE A 438 27.62 -23.88 -0.45
C ILE A 438 27.84 -22.54 -1.15
N SER A 439 26.89 -21.61 -1.02
CA SER A 439 27.05 -20.25 -1.55
C SER A 439 28.30 -19.56 -1.02
N MET A 440 28.61 -19.76 0.27
CA MET A 440 29.87 -19.30 0.87
C MET A 440 31.08 -20.04 0.29
N VAL A 441 31.04 -21.38 0.24
CA VAL A 441 32.14 -22.22 -0.29
C VAL A 441 32.52 -21.84 -1.71
N MET A 442 31.54 -21.59 -2.58
CA MET A 442 31.77 -21.20 -3.98
C MET A 442 32.50 -19.86 -4.13
N LYS A 443 32.57 -19.04 -3.08
CA LYS A 443 33.28 -17.76 -3.08
C LYS A 443 34.65 -17.81 -2.43
N LEU A 444 34.95 -18.85 -1.65
CA LEU A 444 36.24 -19.01 -0.99
C LEU A 444 37.31 -19.46 -1.99
N SER A 445 38.56 -19.05 -1.74
CA SER A 445 39.71 -19.65 -2.41
C SER A 445 40.01 -21.04 -1.84
N GLU A 446 40.73 -21.88 -2.58
CA GLU A 446 41.16 -23.19 -2.08
C GLU A 446 41.89 -23.09 -0.73
N ALA A 447 42.76 -22.10 -0.58
CA ALA A 447 43.52 -21.85 0.65
C ALA A 447 42.63 -21.58 1.88
N SER A 448 41.46 -20.94 1.68
CA SER A 448 40.52 -20.62 2.76
C SER A 448 39.47 -21.72 2.95
N PHE A 449 39.11 -22.41 1.86
CA PHE A 449 38.15 -23.51 1.87
C PHE A 449 38.73 -24.78 2.52
N ARG A 450 39.99 -25.12 2.24
CA ARG A 450 40.62 -26.34 2.75
C ARG A 450 40.60 -26.46 4.28
N PRO A 451 40.97 -25.42 5.06
CA PRO A 451 40.83 -25.44 6.52
C PRO A 451 39.37 -25.58 6.99
N LEU A 452 38.43 -24.90 6.33
CA LEU A 452 37.01 -24.99 6.66
C LEU A 452 36.48 -26.41 6.41
N PHE A 453 36.85 -27.04 5.29
CA PHE A 453 36.44 -28.39 4.94
C PHE A 453 36.93 -29.41 5.97
N PHE A 454 38.20 -29.34 6.38
CA PHE A 454 38.72 -30.24 7.42
C PHE A 454 38.07 -29.98 8.77
N LYS A 455 37.79 -28.72 9.12
CA LYS A 455 37.03 -28.39 10.33
C LYS A 455 35.62 -28.99 10.34
N LEU A 456 34.92 -28.98 9.20
CA LEU A 456 33.61 -29.64 9.03
C LEU A 456 33.74 -31.17 9.14
N PHE A 457 34.80 -31.73 8.55
CA PHE A 457 35.07 -33.17 8.64
C PHE A 457 35.37 -33.61 10.08
N ASP A 458 36.19 -32.86 10.81
CA ASP A 458 36.52 -33.17 12.20
C ASP A 458 35.30 -32.99 13.13
N TRP A 459 34.47 -31.97 12.89
CA TRP A 459 33.20 -31.79 13.60
C TRP A 459 32.28 -33.01 13.46
N SER A 460 32.21 -33.60 12.27
CA SER A 460 31.37 -34.78 12.04
C SER A 460 31.79 -36.03 12.84
N LYS A 461 33.03 -36.04 13.37
CA LYS A 461 33.59 -37.16 14.15
C LYS A 461 33.45 -36.99 15.68
N THR A 462 32.85 -35.90 16.17
CA THR A 462 32.77 -35.63 17.61
C THR A 462 31.72 -36.52 18.30
N GLU A 463 32.11 -37.23 19.37
CA GLU A 463 31.53 -38.49 19.85
C GLU A 463 30.06 -38.47 20.34
N ALA A 464 29.46 -37.33 20.68
CA ALA A 464 28.14 -37.32 21.36
C ALA A 464 26.92 -37.51 20.44
N THR A 465 27.02 -37.27 19.12
CA THR A 465 25.89 -37.27 18.16
C THR A 465 26.32 -37.77 16.75
N LEU A 466 27.19 -38.78 16.74
CA LEU A 466 27.94 -39.25 15.57
C LEU A 466 27.08 -39.51 14.32
N ARG A 467 25.93 -40.19 14.42
CA ARG A 467 25.19 -40.62 13.21
C ARG A 467 24.53 -39.47 12.45
N ASP A 468 23.88 -38.55 13.17
CA ASP A 468 23.15 -37.44 12.56
C ASP A 468 24.10 -36.38 11.99
N ARG A 469 25.17 -36.05 12.73
CA ARG A 469 26.24 -35.16 12.22
C ARG A 469 26.93 -35.75 11.01
N LEU A 470 27.21 -37.04 11.05
CA LEU A 470 27.82 -37.75 9.94
C LEU A 470 26.89 -37.73 8.72
N LEU A 471 25.58 -37.94 8.88
CA LEU A 471 24.62 -37.82 7.77
C LEU A 471 24.61 -36.40 7.20
N THR A 472 24.55 -35.37 8.03
CA THR A 472 24.64 -33.96 7.62
C THR A 472 25.94 -33.70 6.83
N PHE A 473 27.07 -34.20 7.32
CA PHE A 473 28.35 -34.08 6.62
C PHE A 473 28.35 -34.78 5.25
N HIS A 474 27.77 -35.98 5.15
CA HIS A 474 27.63 -36.65 3.86
C HIS A 474 26.79 -35.83 2.87
N ARG A 475 25.68 -35.23 3.32
CA ARG A 475 24.85 -34.34 2.48
C ARG A 475 25.64 -33.10 2.03
N ILE A 476 26.44 -32.51 2.91
CA ILE A 476 27.33 -31.39 2.57
C ILE A 476 28.35 -31.83 1.54
N ALA A 477 29.04 -32.96 1.76
CA ALA A 477 30.07 -33.49 0.88
C ALA A 477 29.51 -33.79 -0.52
N ASP A 478 28.33 -34.40 -0.60
CA ASP A 478 27.62 -34.66 -1.86
C ASP A 478 27.33 -33.36 -2.62
N ARG A 479 26.74 -32.37 -1.96
CA ARG A 479 26.43 -31.09 -2.61
C ARG A 479 27.67 -30.27 -2.98
N ILE A 480 28.74 -30.33 -2.19
CA ILE A 480 30.03 -29.72 -2.54
C ILE A 480 30.62 -30.43 -3.76
N ALA A 481 30.57 -31.76 -3.80
CA ALA A 481 31.06 -32.55 -4.92
C ALA A 481 30.32 -32.20 -6.22
N ASP A 482 29.00 -32.04 -6.18
CA ASP A 482 28.18 -31.62 -7.33
C ASP A 482 28.57 -30.22 -7.85
N LYS A 483 28.84 -29.27 -6.95
CA LYS A 483 29.20 -27.89 -7.34
C LYS A 483 30.65 -27.74 -7.79
N LEU A 484 31.60 -28.38 -7.11
CA LEU A 484 33.03 -28.27 -7.41
C LEU A 484 33.49 -29.25 -8.51
N LYS A 485 32.73 -30.33 -8.75
CA LYS A 485 33.03 -31.37 -9.76
C LYS A 485 34.48 -31.83 -9.68
N GLY A 486 35.27 -31.59 -10.74
CA GLY A 486 36.67 -31.99 -10.82
C GLY A 486 37.55 -31.45 -9.70
N LEU A 487 37.25 -30.26 -9.15
CA LEU A 487 38.02 -29.66 -8.05
C LEU A 487 37.84 -30.42 -6.73
N PHE A 488 36.76 -31.19 -6.57
CA PHE A 488 36.53 -31.97 -5.37
C PHE A 488 37.49 -33.15 -5.22
N THR A 489 38.14 -33.59 -6.30
CA THR A 489 39.11 -34.70 -6.29
C THR A 489 40.28 -34.47 -5.33
N LEU A 490 40.64 -33.20 -5.09
CA LEU A 490 41.65 -32.77 -4.11
C LEU A 490 41.31 -33.17 -2.67
N PHE A 491 40.02 -33.34 -2.37
CA PHE A 491 39.50 -33.67 -1.04
C PHE A 491 39.00 -35.11 -0.95
N ALA A 492 38.59 -35.70 -2.07
CA ALA A 492 38.02 -37.04 -2.14
C ALA A 492 38.91 -38.10 -1.48
N GLY A 493 40.23 -38.04 -1.67
CA GLY A 493 41.18 -38.98 -1.06
C GLY A 493 41.09 -39.07 0.46
N HIS A 494 40.71 -37.98 1.14
CA HIS A 494 40.53 -37.96 2.59
C HIS A 494 39.19 -38.56 3.05
N LEU A 495 38.22 -38.72 2.15
CA LEU A 495 36.87 -39.20 2.45
C LEU A 495 36.65 -40.68 2.13
N VAL A 496 37.36 -41.23 1.11
CA VAL A 496 37.12 -42.60 0.62
C VAL A 496 37.19 -43.64 1.74
N LYS A 497 38.26 -43.61 2.55
CA LYS A 497 38.46 -44.57 3.63
C LYS A 497 37.40 -44.44 4.74
N PRO A 498 37.14 -43.24 5.32
CA PRO A 498 36.05 -43.05 6.29
C PRO A 498 34.66 -43.46 5.78
N PHE A 499 34.33 -43.16 4.53
CA PHE A 499 33.02 -43.51 3.95
C PHE A 499 32.91 -45.01 3.72
N ALA A 500 33.98 -45.69 3.29
CA ALA A 500 34.01 -47.14 3.16
C ALA A 500 33.86 -47.84 4.53
N GLU A 501 34.51 -47.33 5.57
CA GLU A 501 34.37 -47.84 6.94
C GLU A 501 32.93 -47.66 7.45
N THR A 502 32.34 -46.48 7.26
CA THR A 502 30.94 -46.20 7.63
C THR A 502 29.96 -47.11 6.88
N LEU A 503 30.15 -47.28 5.57
CA LEU A 503 29.30 -48.16 4.76
C LEU A 503 29.40 -49.61 5.22
N ASN A 504 30.60 -50.09 5.56
CA ASN A 504 30.80 -51.43 6.11
C ASN A 504 30.10 -51.61 7.47
N GLN A 505 30.09 -50.59 8.33
CA GLN A 505 29.42 -50.64 9.64
C GLN A 505 27.88 -50.64 9.53
N VAL A 506 27.33 -49.97 8.53
CA VAL A 506 25.86 -49.85 8.32
C VAL A 506 25.32 -51.01 7.46
N ASN A 507 26.20 -51.76 6.78
CA ASN A 507 25.79 -52.83 5.89
C ASN A 507 25.29 -54.06 6.69
N ILE A 508 23.97 -54.16 6.79
CA ILE A 508 23.23 -55.26 7.45
C ILE A 508 23.55 -56.62 6.80
N SER A 509 24.07 -56.67 5.57
CA SER A 509 24.42 -57.92 4.88
C SER A 509 25.78 -58.52 5.31
N LYS A 510 26.58 -57.80 6.11
CA LYS A 510 27.89 -58.26 6.63
C LYS A 510 27.88 -58.63 8.12
N THR A 511 26.84 -58.26 8.84
CA THR A 511 26.48 -58.75 10.19
C THR A 511 25.46 -59.85 10.06
#